data_AF-A0A1V5AY70-F1
#
_entry.id   AF-A0A1V5AY70-F1
#
_cell.length_a   1.000
_cell.length_b   1.000
_cell.length_c   1.000
_cell.angle_alpha   90.00
_cell.angle_beta   90.00
_cell.angle_gamma   90.00
#
_symmetry.space_group_name_H-M   'P 1'
#
loop_
_entity.id
_entity.type
_entity.pdbx_description
1 polymer ?
#
loop_
_entity_poly.entity_id
_entity_poly.type
_entity_poly.pdbx_seq_one_letter_code
_entity_poly.pdbx_strand_id
1 'polypeptide(L)'
;MIEVAAAINSFLPGAQEASHAPPSNEPVFILSSGQLQEIITQAVKKAIQPLKDEIDTLKTTVATLESTQETQAENQLIQLRLIHELKQKPEEASPLLDELYKEMKAIGRKQTDFATAARMVKRSKARLFQLKAAIALDQRFILVPSESHSQKLLIRLREDP
;
A
#
# COMPACT_ATOMS: atom_id res chain seq x y z
N MET A 1 -13.76 -76.15 -7.55
CA MET A 1 -13.84 -75.12 -8.61
C MET A 1 -15.06 -75.35 -9.52
N ILE A 2 -16.26 -75.47 -8.95
CA ILE A 2 -17.53 -75.66 -9.72
C ILE A 2 -18.48 -74.46 -9.53
N GLU A 3 -18.30 -73.66 -8.48
CA GLU A 3 -19.14 -72.48 -8.20
C GLU A 3 -18.96 -71.32 -9.19
N VAL A 4 -17.77 -71.17 -9.80
CA VAL A 4 -17.50 -70.03 -10.70
C VAL A 4 -18.28 -70.15 -12.03
N ALA A 5 -18.54 -71.37 -12.49
CA ALA A 5 -19.32 -71.60 -13.72
C ALA A 5 -20.82 -71.31 -13.52
N ALA A 6 -21.35 -71.52 -12.32
CA ALA A 6 -22.76 -71.24 -12.01
C ALA A 6 -23.06 -69.73 -11.97
N ALA A 7 -22.09 -68.91 -11.54
CA ALA A 7 -22.22 -67.45 -11.48
C ALA A 7 -22.28 -66.78 -12.87
N ILE A 8 -21.77 -67.42 -13.92
CA ILE A 8 -21.84 -66.88 -15.30
C ILE A 8 -23.26 -67.04 -15.88
N ASN A 9 -24.02 -68.04 -15.43
CA ASN A 9 -25.36 -68.33 -15.95
C ASN A 9 -26.51 -67.69 -15.14
N SER A 10 -26.22 -66.88 -14.11
CA SER A 10 -27.25 -66.21 -13.30
C SER A 10 -27.73 -64.86 -13.87
N PHE A 11 -27.29 -64.48 -15.07
CA PHE A 11 -27.70 -63.21 -15.72
C PHE A 11 -29.03 -63.29 -16.49
N LEU A 12 -29.79 -64.37 -16.36
CA LEU A 12 -31.15 -64.44 -16.89
C LEU A 12 -32.15 -64.20 -15.75
N PRO A 13 -32.74 -62.99 -15.64
CA PRO A 13 -33.92 -62.80 -14.84
C PRO A 13 -35.00 -63.72 -15.41
N GLY A 14 -35.67 -64.48 -14.54
CA GLY A 14 -36.78 -65.34 -14.93
C GLY A 14 -37.80 -64.54 -15.75
N ALA A 15 -38.12 -65.07 -16.94
CA ALA A 15 -39.24 -64.67 -17.78
C ALA A 15 -39.58 -63.16 -17.76
N GLN A 16 -38.64 -62.32 -18.17
CA GLN A 16 -39.06 -61.06 -18.80
C GLN A 16 -39.55 -61.42 -20.19
N GLU A 17 -40.86 -61.34 -20.42
CA GLU A 17 -41.39 -61.17 -21.76
C GLU A 17 -40.52 -60.11 -22.43
N ALA A 18 -39.85 -60.48 -23.52
CA ALA A 18 -39.08 -59.54 -24.31
C ALA A 18 -40.07 -58.52 -24.86
N SER A 19 -40.30 -57.43 -24.11
CA SER A 19 -40.87 -56.22 -24.66
C SER A 19 -39.86 -55.75 -25.70
N HIS A 20 -40.13 -56.10 -26.95
CA HIS A 20 -39.39 -55.64 -28.11
C HIS A 20 -39.58 -54.12 -28.20
N ALA A 21 -38.85 -53.37 -27.39
CA ALA A 21 -38.59 -51.98 -27.66
C ALA A 21 -37.93 -51.94 -29.05
N PRO A 22 -38.49 -51.16 -30.01
CA PRO A 22 -37.82 -50.99 -31.29
C PRO A 22 -36.39 -50.49 -31.03
N PRO A 23 -35.41 -50.94 -31.83
CA PRO A 23 -34.03 -50.47 -31.67
C PRO A 23 -34.04 -48.94 -31.65
N SER A 24 -33.29 -48.36 -30.71
CA SER A 24 -33.11 -46.91 -30.67
C SER A 24 -32.64 -46.44 -32.05
N ASN A 25 -33.35 -45.48 -32.64
CA ASN A 25 -33.00 -44.84 -33.91
C ASN A 25 -31.77 -43.91 -33.78
N GLU A 26 -31.07 -43.94 -32.65
CA GLU A 26 -29.85 -43.16 -32.46
C GLU A 26 -28.72 -43.72 -33.34
N PRO A 27 -28.03 -42.85 -34.10
CA PRO A 27 -26.93 -43.28 -34.95
C PRO A 27 -25.78 -43.83 -34.09
N VAL A 28 -25.42 -45.10 -34.31
CA VAL A 28 -24.24 -45.73 -33.70
C VAL A 28 -23.01 -45.37 -34.53
N PHE A 29 -22.08 -44.64 -33.92
CA PHE A 29 -20.80 -44.29 -34.54
C PHE A 29 -19.72 -45.31 -34.16
N ILE A 30 -19.17 -46.01 -35.15
CA ILE A 30 -18.02 -46.90 -34.95
C ILE A 30 -16.77 -46.11 -35.32
N LEU A 31 -15.93 -45.85 -34.33
CA LEU A 31 -14.65 -45.17 -34.52
C LEU A 31 -13.52 -46.19 -34.53
N SER A 32 -12.56 -46.00 -35.43
CA SER A 32 -11.28 -46.67 -35.29
C SER A 32 -10.53 -46.09 -34.08
N SER A 33 -9.58 -46.86 -33.54
CA SER A 33 -8.70 -46.38 -32.48
C SER A 33 -7.96 -45.09 -32.85
N GLY A 34 -7.55 -44.95 -34.11
CA GLY A 34 -6.92 -43.73 -34.64
C GLY A 34 -7.85 -42.52 -34.64
N GLN A 35 -9.11 -42.69 -35.08
CA GLN A 35 -10.11 -41.61 -35.07
C GLN A 35 -10.44 -41.15 -33.65
N LEU A 36 -10.59 -42.10 -32.72
CA LEU A 36 -10.82 -41.77 -31.31
C LEU A 36 -9.62 -41.02 -30.71
N GLN A 37 -8.39 -41.47 -31.00
CA GLN A 37 -7.18 -40.81 -30.54
C GLN A 37 -7.07 -39.38 -31.08
N GLU A 38 -7.41 -39.15 -32.34
CA GLU A 38 -7.39 -37.82 -32.95
C GLU A 38 -8.42 -36.88 -32.32
N ILE A 39 -9.66 -37.34 -32.12
CA ILE A 39 -10.72 -36.57 -31.45
C ILE A 39 -10.28 -36.17 -30.03
N ILE A 40 -9.75 -37.12 -29.25
CA ILE A 40 -9.27 -36.86 -27.89
C ILE A 40 -8.13 -35.85 -27.93
N THR A 41 -7.14 -36.02 -28.82
CA THR A 41 -6.00 -35.11 -28.93
C THR A 41 -6.45 -33.69 -29.29
N GLN A 42 -7.41 -33.56 -30.21
CA GLN A 42 -7.92 -32.27 -30.63
C GLN A 42 -8.77 -31.60 -29.54
N ALA A 43 -9.59 -32.37 -28.82
CA ALA A 43 -10.36 -31.89 -27.68
C ALA A 43 -9.45 -31.41 -26.55
N VAL A 44 -8.42 -32.18 -26.20
CA VAL A 44 -7.44 -31.81 -25.18
C VAL A 44 -6.65 -30.55 -25.58
N LYS A 45 -6.21 -30.45 -26.84
CA LYS A 45 -5.54 -29.23 -27.34
C LYS A 45 -6.45 -28.01 -27.23
N LYS A 46 -7.71 -28.13 -27.66
CA LYS A 46 -8.70 -27.04 -27.57
C LYS A 46 -9.00 -26.63 -26.13
N ALA A 47 -9.02 -27.59 -25.20
CA ALA A 47 -9.26 -27.31 -23.78
C ALA A 47 -8.04 -26.67 -23.10
N ILE A 48 -6.82 -27.04 -23.48
CA ILE A 48 -5.58 -26.53 -22.87
C ILE A 48 -5.18 -25.17 -23.43
N GLN A 49 -5.49 -24.87 -24.69
CA GLN A 49 -5.10 -23.61 -25.31
C GLN A 49 -5.52 -22.35 -24.51
N PRO A 50 -6.79 -22.18 -24.11
CA PRO A 50 -7.19 -20.99 -23.34
C PRO A 50 -6.45 -20.89 -22.00
N LEU A 51 -6.15 -22.01 -21.35
CA LEU A 51 -5.38 -22.02 -20.09
C LEU A 51 -3.93 -21.56 -20.31
N LYS A 52 -3.32 -21.92 -21.44
CA LYS A 52 -1.98 -21.42 -21.79
C LYS A 52 -2.00 -19.92 -22.05
N ASP A 53 -2.98 -19.46 -22.81
CA ASP A 53 -3.14 -18.04 -23.13
C ASP A 53 -3.38 -17.22 -21.84
N GLU A 54 -4.17 -17.75 -20.90
CA GLU A 54 -4.39 -17.14 -19.58
C GLU A 54 -3.10 -17.12 -18.73
N ILE A 55 -2.32 -18.20 -18.74
CA ILE A 55 -1.03 -18.23 -18.04
C ILE A 55 -0.06 -17.18 -18.60
N ASP A 56 -0.02 -17.00 -19.92
CA ASP A 56 0.88 -16.02 -20.54
C ASP A 56 0.43 -14.58 -20.27
N THR A 57 -0.88 -14.32 -20.28
CA THR A 57 -1.43 -13.01 -19.87
C THR A 57 -1.21 -12.74 -18.37
N LEU A 58 -1.34 -13.74 -17.51
CA LEU A 58 -1.02 -13.59 -16.08
C LEU A 58 0.46 -13.32 -15.86
N LYS A 59 1.36 -14.03 -16.53
CA LYS A 59 2.81 -13.78 -16.43
C LYS A 59 3.19 -12.36 -16.83
N THR A 60 2.65 -11.87 -17.95
CA THR A 60 2.89 -10.49 -18.39
C THR A 60 2.33 -9.46 -17.41
N THR A 61 1.16 -9.75 -16.81
CA THR A 61 0.57 -8.90 -15.78
C THR A 61 1.43 -8.87 -14.51
N VAL A 62 1.94 -10.01 -14.07
CA VAL A 62 2.83 -10.08 -12.90
C VAL A 62 4.12 -9.29 -13.14
N ALA A 63 4.75 -9.45 -14.31
CA ALA A 63 5.97 -8.70 -14.64
C ALA A 63 5.75 -7.17 -14.65
N THR A 64 4.59 -6.70 -15.12
CA THR A 64 4.28 -5.26 -15.10
C THR A 64 3.99 -4.76 -13.68
N LEU A 65 3.32 -5.57 -12.85
CA LEU A 65 3.09 -5.25 -11.44
C LEU A 65 4.40 -5.18 -10.65
N GLU A 66 5.32 -6.14 -10.85
CA GLU A 66 6.64 -6.14 -10.22
C GLU A 66 7.44 -4.87 -10.58
N SER A 67 7.48 -4.50 -11.86
CA SER A 67 8.14 -3.26 -12.30
C SER A 67 7.51 -1.99 -11.71
N THR A 68 6.19 -1.96 -11.59
CA THR A 68 5.46 -0.85 -10.96
C THR A 68 5.78 -0.78 -9.47
N GLN A 69 5.85 -1.92 -8.79
CA GLN A 69 6.15 -2.01 -7.37
C GLN A 69 7.58 -1.53 -7.07
N GLU A 70 8.56 -1.90 -7.90
CA GLU A 70 9.95 -1.44 -7.80
C GLU A 70 10.02 0.09 -7.90
N THR A 71 9.41 0.66 -8.95
CA THR A 71 9.33 2.12 -9.15
C THR A 71 8.66 2.82 -7.96
N GLN A 72 7.60 2.22 -7.40
CA GLN A 72 6.91 2.77 -6.23
C GLN A 72 7.80 2.74 -4.98
N ALA A 73 8.55 1.66 -4.76
CA ALA A 73 9.47 1.54 -3.63
C ALA A 73 10.61 2.56 -3.72
N GLU A 74 11.16 2.79 -4.91
CA GLU A 74 12.18 3.82 -5.14
C GLU A 74 11.64 5.23 -4.84
N ASN A 75 10.45 5.55 -5.34
CA ASN A 75 9.79 6.82 -5.08
C ASN A 75 9.56 7.05 -3.58
N GLN A 76 9.13 6.02 -2.84
CA GLN A 76 8.96 6.10 -1.38
C GLN A 76 10.29 6.38 -0.67
N LEU A 77 11.37 5.73 -1.09
CA LEU A 77 12.69 5.95 -0.51
C LEU A 77 13.20 7.37 -0.77
N ILE A 78 13.03 7.89 -1.97
CA ILE A 78 13.37 9.27 -2.34
C ILE A 78 12.59 10.26 -1.46
N GLN A 79 11.27 10.04 -1.29
CA GLN A 79 10.43 10.89 -0.44
C GLN A 79 10.91 10.88 1.02
N LEU A 80 11.26 9.72 1.57
CA LEU A 80 11.78 9.62 2.95
C LEU A 80 13.10 10.36 3.11
N ARG A 81 14.01 10.25 2.13
CA ARG A 81 15.27 11.01 2.12
C ARG A 81 15.01 12.51 2.06
N LEU A 82 14.14 12.96 1.16
CA LEU A 82 13.78 14.38 1.05
C LEU A 82 13.15 14.89 2.35
N ILE A 83 12.22 14.15 2.97
CA ILE A 83 11.64 14.52 4.26
C ILE A 83 12.73 14.62 5.33
N HIS A 84 13.69 13.69 5.34
CA HIS A 84 14.80 13.72 6.27
C HIS A 84 15.68 14.96 6.07
N GLU A 85 16.06 15.26 4.83
CA GLU A 85 16.82 16.45 4.47
C GLU A 85 16.08 17.74 4.85
N LEU A 86 14.78 17.83 4.56
CA LEU A 86 13.95 18.97 4.94
C LEU A 86 13.76 19.11 6.45
N LYS A 87 13.76 18.00 7.20
CA LYS A 87 13.75 18.02 8.67
C LYS A 87 15.11 18.43 9.24
N GLN A 88 16.21 18.04 8.60
CA GLN A 88 17.56 18.33 9.04
C GLN A 88 18.03 19.72 8.66
N LYS A 89 17.52 20.29 7.56
CA LYS A 89 17.72 21.69 7.22
C LYS A 89 16.78 22.49 8.13
N PRO A 90 17.27 23.17 9.18
CA PRO A 90 16.41 24.11 9.88
C PRO A 90 16.00 25.14 8.83
N GLU A 91 14.73 25.10 8.40
CA GLU A 91 14.13 26.18 7.62
C GLU A 91 14.40 27.47 8.39
N GLU A 92 15.41 28.21 7.95
CA GLU A 92 15.59 29.64 8.14
C GLU A 92 15.09 30.15 9.50
N ALA A 93 15.49 29.48 10.58
CA ALA A 93 15.20 29.97 11.93
C ALA A 93 15.91 31.32 12.14
N SER A 94 17.09 31.52 11.54
CA SER A 94 17.86 32.75 11.65
C SER A 94 17.08 34.02 11.24
N PRO A 95 16.50 34.15 10.03
CA PRO A 95 15.76 35.37 9.67
C PRO A 95 14.51 35.58 10.53
N LEU A 96 13.79 34.52 10.89
CA LEU A 96 12.61 34.65 11.75
C LEU A 96 12.96 35.09 13.19
N LEU A 97 14.08 34.59 13.72
CA LEU A 97 14.60 35.01 15.03
C LEU A 97 15.15 36.44 14.97
N ASP A 98 15.77 36.82 13.86
CA ASP A 98 16.25 38.19 13.62
C ASP A 98 15.09 39.18 13.52
N GLU A 99 14.02 38.83 12.81
CA GLU A 99 12.78 39.61 12.76
C GLU A 99 12.15 39.75 14.14
N LEU A 100 12.04 38.64 14.90
CA LEU A 100 11.49 38.68 16.26
C LEU A 100 12.31 39.59 17.16
N TYR A 101 13.64 39.51 17.10
CA TYR A 101 14.54 40.35 17.89
C TYR A 101 14.37 41.84 17.54
N LYS A 102 14.33 42.17 16.25
CA LYS A 102 14.11 43.54 15.76
C LYS A 102 12.77 44.10 16.22
N GLU A 103 11.69 43.33 16.06
CA GLU A 103 10.34 43.75 16.49
C GLU A 103 10.27 43.91 18.03
N MET A 104 10.89 43.02 18.80
CA MET A 104 10.93 43.16 20.26
C MET A 104 11.71 44.39 20.71
N LYS A 105 12.85 44.70 20.08
CA LYS A 105 13.60 45.94 20.34
C LYS A 105 12.83 47.19 19.88
N ALA A 106 12.18 47.17 18.72
CA ALA A 106 11.41 48.29 18.18
C ALA A 106 10.22 48.68 19.07
N ILE A 107 9.51 47.68 19.62
CA ILE A 107 8.39 47.90 20.55
C ILE A 107 8.89 48.18 21.99
N GLY A 108 10.19 47.96 22.26
CA GLY A 108 10.77 48.12 23.60
C GLY A 108 10.32 47.04 24.60
N ARG A 109 9.81 45.89 24.12
CA ARG A 109 9.37 44.79 24.98
C ARG A 109 10.53 43.88 25.33
N LYS A 110 10.87 43.83 26.62
CA LYS A 110 11.89 42.91 27.15
C LYS A 110 11.40 41.46 27.21
N GLN A 111 10.08 41.23 27.29
CA GLN A 111 9.49 39.91 27.45
C GLN A 111 8.14 39.80 26.75
N THR A 112 7.87 38.65 26.15
CA THR A 112 6.65 38.36 25.41
C THR A 112 6.26 36.89 25.50
N ASP A 113 5.00 36.55 25.24
CA ASP A 113 4.57 35.16 25.11
C ASP A 113 4.64 34.69 23.65
N PHE A 114 4.58 33.38 23.43
CA PHE A 114 4.62 32.80 22.09
C PHE A 114 3.45 33.25 21.20
N ALA A 115 2.29 33.57 21.78
CA ALA A 115 1.13 34.00 20.98
C ALA A 115 1.33 35.44 20.44
N THR A 116 1.86 36.32 21.27
CA THR A 116 2.14 37.71 20.96
C THR A 116 3.35 37.83 20.05
N ALA A 117 4.43 37.09 20.33
CA ALA A 117 5.57 36.99 19.44
C ALA A 117 5.17 36.51 18.04
N ALA A 118 4.26 35.53 17.93
CA ALA A 118 3.80 35.04 16.63
C ALA A 118 3.06 36.12 15.84
N ARG A 119 2.29 36.98 16.51
CA ARG A 119 1.65 38.14 15.88
C ARG A 119 2.68 39.18 15.43
N MET A 120 3.73 39.42 16.20
CA MET A 120 4.80 40.36 15.86
C MET A 120 5.50 39.99 14.55
N VAL A 121 5.84 38.71 14.37
CA VAL A 121 6.49 38.22 13.13
C VAL A 121 5.50 37.78 12.04
N LYS A 122 4.19 38.07 12.19
CA LYS A 122 3.14 37.68 11.24
C LYS A 122 3.18 36.18 10.87
N ARG A 123 3.30 35.30 11.87
CA ARG A 123 3.29 33.84 11.74
C ARG A 123 2.26 33.19 12.66
N SER A 124 1.99 31.91 12.40
CA SER A 124 1.12 31.12 13.26
C SER A 124 1.78 30.81 14.61
N LYS A 125 0.97 30.67 15.67
CA LYS A 125 1.44 30.25 17.00
C LYS A 125 2.18 28.91 16.93
N ALA A 126 1.67 27.97 16.11
CA ALA A 126 2.28 26.67 15.91
C ALA A 126 3.70 26.78 15.31
N ARG A 127 3.88 27.64 14.30
CA ARG A 127 5.18 27.86 13.67
C ARG A 127 6.19 28.44 14.66
N LEU A 128 5.79 29.43 15.46
CA LEU A 128 6.69 29.99 16.47
C LEU A 128 7.02 28.96 17.57
N PHE A 129 6.07 28.09 17.93
CA PHE A 129 6.32 27.04 18.92
C PHE A 129 7.28 25.96 18.41
N GLN A 130 7.28 25.63 17.13
CA GLN A 130 8.29 24.75 16.51
C GLN A 130 9.71 25.33 16.67
N LEU A 131 9.84 26.67 16.65
CA LEU A 131 11.10 27.36 16.85
C LEU A 131 11.54 27.43 18.31
N LYS A 132 10.79 26.87 19.27
CA LYS A 132 11.14 26.89 20.70
C LYS A 132 12.57 26.40 20.96
N ALA A 133 12.99 25.33 20.31
CA ALA A 133 14.35 24.80 20.45
C ALA A 133 15.40 25.77 19.89
N ALA A 134 15.13 26.39 18.74
CA ALA A 134 16.01 27.38 18.14
C ALA A 134 16.11 28.67 18.98
N ILE A 135 14.99 29.15 19.54
CA ILE A 135 14.95 30.29 20.47
C ILE A 135 15.77 30.00 21.74
N ALA A 136 15.72 28.76 22.24
CA ALA A 136 16.49 28.36 23.42
C ALA A 136 18.01 28.28 23.16
N LEU A 137 18.42 27.99 21.91
CA LEU A 137 19.81 27.93 21.48
C LEU A 137 20.39 29.30 21.12
N ASP A 138 19.55 30.27 20.73
CA ASP A 138 19.96 31.62 20.35
C ASP A 138 20.42 32.43 21.59
N GLN A 139 21.59 33.06 21.49
CA GLN A 139 22.22 33.80 22.60
C GLN A 139 21.42 35.05 23.01
N ARG A 140 20.58 35.59 22.13
CA ARG A 140 19.81 36.83 22.34
C ARG A 140 18.57 36.62 23.19
N PHE A 141 18.12 35.38 23.33
CA PHE A 141 16.87 35.05 24.02
C PHE A 141 17.11 34.14 25.22
N ILE A 142 16.16 34.18 26.16
CA ILE A 142 16.03 33.22 27.26
C ILE A 142 14.55 32.84 27.41
N LEU A 143 14.29 31.56 27.68
CA LEU A 143 12.95 31.07 27.97
C LEU A 143 12.72 31.03 29.48
N VAL A 144 11.69 31.73 29.95
CA VAL A 144 11.38 31.86 31.37
C VAL A 144 9.95 31.35 31.63
N PRO A 145 9.68 30.59 32.70
CA PRO A 145 8.32 30.25 33.09
C PRO A 145 7.52 31.50 33.46
N SER A 146 6.23 31.51 33.17
CA SER A 146 5.33 32.60 33.52
C SER A 146 4.93 32.51 34.98
N GLU A 147 5.07 33.61 35.72
CA GLU A 147 4.67 33.70 37.13
C GLU A 147 3.16 33.53 37.31
N SER A 148 2.36 34.06 36.39
CA SER A 148 0.89 33.97 36.46
C SER A 148 0.31 32.63 35.99
N HIS A 149 1.08 31.80 35.27
CA HIS A 149 0.58 30.54 34.71
C HIS A 149 1.71 29.53 34.56
N SER A 150 1.78 28.56 35.46
CA SER A 150 2.89 27.61 35.60
C SER A 150 3.26 26.85 34.32
N GLN A 151 2.29 26.57 33.44
CA GLN A 151 2.52 25.86 32.17
C GLN A 151 2.97 26.78 31.00
N LYS A 152 2.94 28.11 31.17
CA LYS A 152 3.20 29.06 30.10
C LYS A 152 4.67 29.46 30.10
N LEU A 153 5.31 29.40 28.93
CA LEU A 153 6.67 29.87 28.72
C LEU A 153 6.67 31.24 28.03
N LEU A 154 7.60 32.08 28.43
CA LEU A 154 7.79 33.43 27.93
C LEU A 154 9.18 33.55 27.31
N ILE A 155 9.26 34.31 26.22
CA ILE A 155 10.48 34.66 25.52
C ILE A 155 10.93 36.01 26.06
N ARG A 156 12.12 36.07 26.66
CA ARG A 156 12.73 37.29 27.18
C ARG A 156 14.03 37.57 26.43
N LEU A 157 14.28 38.84 26.14
CA LEU A 157 15.57 39.29 25.58
C LEU A 157 16.63 39.22 26.67
N ARG A 158 17.80 38.67 26.33
CA ARG A 158 18.99 38.81 27.17
C ARG A 158 19.44 40.26 27.06
N GLU A 159 19.62 40.93 28.18
CA GLU A 159 20.23 42.27 28.16
C GLU A 159 21.68 42.09 27.69
N ASP A 160 22.06 42.85 26.65
CA ASP A 160 23.45 42.93 26.20
C ASP A 160 24.30 43.37 27.42
N PRO A 161 25.42 42.70 27.75
CA PRO A 161 26.28 43.09 28.87
C PRO A 161 26.87 44.49 28.72
#